data_AF-A0A1X7KS02-F1
#
_entry.id   AF-A0A1X7KS02-F1
#
_cell.length_a   1.000
_cell.length_b   1.000
_cell.length_c   1.000
_cell.angle_alpha   90.00
_cell.angle_beta   90.00
_cell.angle_gamma   90.00
#
_symmetry.space_group_name_H-M   'P 1'
#
loop_
_entity.id
_entity.type
_entity.pdbx_description
1 polymer ?
#
loop_
_entity_poly.entity_id
_entity_poly.type
_entity_poly.pdbx_seq_one_letter_code
_entity_poly.pdbx_strand_id
1 'polypeptide(L)'
;MRSEVSTLEQQRDALLSLARGCGYVGHWDCASRNAGEALQIDSSSKEARRLVTLATHETELQIAPPADAPPSPPYDTRDLLSHH
;
A
#
# COMPACT_ATOMS: atom_id res chain seq x y z
N MET A 1 2.74 26.80 22.87
CA MET A 1 3.06 25.55 23.58
C MET A 1 1.88 24.57 23.63
N ARG A 2 0.94 24.62 24.60
CA ARG A 2 -0.14 23.59 24.70
C ARG A 2 -1.06 23.50 23.48
N SER A 3 -1.44 24.65 22.90
CA SER A 3 -2.30 24.69 21.71
C SER A 3 -1.64 24.15 20.44
N GLU A 4 -0.32 24.33 20.31
CA GLU A 4 0.47 23.82 19.18
C GLU A 4 0.56 22.29 19.25
N VAL A 5 0.82 21.74 20.44
CA VAL A 5 0.83 20.29 20.68
C VAL A 5 -0.53 19.67 20.32
N SER A 6 -1.63 20.27 20.79
CA SER A 6 -2.97 19.78 20.47
C SER A 6 -3.27 19.81 18.95
N THR A 7 -2.73 20.79 18.24
CA THR A 7 -2.90 20.89 16.77
C THR A 7 -2.15 19.77 16.06
N LEU A 8 -0.93 19.46 16.50
CA LEU A 8 -0.14 18.34 15.96
C LEU A 8 -0.80 16.99 16.24
N GLU A 9 -1.31 16.79 17.46
CA GLU A 9 -2.05 15.57 17.82
C GLU A 9 -3.30 15.38 16.97
N GLN A 10 -4.07 16.45 16.74
CA GLN A 10 -5.23 16.41 15.83
C GLN A 10 -4.83 16.08 14.39
N GLN A 11 -3.74 16.66 13.89
CA GLN A 11 -3.26 16.38 12.54
C GLN A 11 -2.78 14.93 12.39
N ARG A 12 -2.06 14.40 13.38
CA ARG A 12 -1.69 12.98 13.47
C ARG A 12 -2.92 12.09 13.43
N ASP A 13 -3.93 12.40 14.25
CA ASP A 13 -5.12 11.56 14.37
C ASP A 13 -5.98 11.57 13.09
N ALA A 14 -6.04 12.71 12.40
CA ALA A 14 -6.67 12.80 11.07
C ALA A 14 -5.97 11.92 10.04
N LEU A 15 -4.62 11.96 9.98
CA LEU A 15 -3.82 11.11 9.09
C LEU A 15 -3.99 9.62 9.42
N LEU A 16 -4.03 9.26 10.70
CA LEU A 16 -4.30 7.89 11.13
C LEU A 16 -5.69 7.41 10.73
N SER A 17 -6.70 8.28 10.80
CA SER A 17 -8.06 7.96 10.35
C SER A 17 -8.10 7.70 8.84
N LEU A 18 -7.43 8.54 8.05
CA LEU A 18 -7.30 8.36 6.60
C LEU A 18 -6.54 7.07 6.24
N ALA A 19 -5.43 6.80 6.93
CA ALA A 19 -4.64 5.59 6.70
C ALA A 19 -5.48 4.31 6.90
N ARG A 20 -6.29 4.26 7.96
CA ARG A 20 -7.21 3.15 8.22
C ARG A 20 -8.31 3.04 7.17
N GLY A 21 -8.90 4.17 6.78
CA GLY A 21 -9.90 4.21 5.70
C GLY A 21 -9.35 3.66 4.39
N CYS A 22 -8.12 4.03 4.03
CA CYS A 22 -7.44 3.52 2.85
C CYS A 22 -7.16 2.01 2.94
N GLY A 23 -6.67 1.52 4.09
CA GLY A 23 -6.47 0.09 4.31
C GLY A 23 -7.77 -0.72 4.22
N TYR A 24 -8.88 -0.16 4.73
CA TYR A 24 -10.19 -0.82 4.68
C TYR A 24 -10.68 -1.08 3.24
N VAL A 25 -10.39 -0.17 2.31
CA VAL A 25 -10.76 -0.31 0.89
C VAL A 25 -9.66 -0.96 0.04
N GLY A 26 -8.61 -1.49 0.66
CA GLY A 26 -7.50 -2.15 -0.04
C GLY A 26 -6.55 -1.22 -0.78
N HIS A 27 -6.57 0.09 -0.51
CA HIS A 27 -5.62 1.05 -1.09
C HIS A 27 -4.39 1.19 -0.19
N TRP A 28 -3.50 0.20 -0.25
CA TRP A 28 -2.37 0.09 0.68
C TRP A 28 -1.29 1.16 0.48
N ASP A 29 -1.04 1.63 -0.74
CA ASP A 29 -0.14 2.77 -0.98
C ASP A 29 -0.67 4.08 -0.36
N CYS A 30 -1.99 4.26 -0.32
CA CYS A 30 -2.58 5.38 0.41
C CYS A 30 -2.39 5.22 1.93
N ALA A 31 -2.61 4.00 2.44
CA ALA A 31 -2.47 3.70 3.86
C ALA A 31 -1.03 3.93 4.36
N SER A 32 -0.03 3.44 3.63
CA SER A 32 1.38 3.59 3.97
C SER A 32 1.81 5.06 3.98
N ARG A 33 1.39 5.85 2.97
CA ARG A 33 1.69 7.28 2.88
C ARG A 33 1.12 8.08 4.06
N ASN A 34 -0.18 7.95 4.34
CA ASN A 34 -0.81 8.69 5.44
C ASN A 34 -0.24 8.27 6.81
N ALA A 35 0.03 6.99 7.02
CA ALA A 35 0.65 6.51 8.24
C ALA A 35 2.11 6.98 8.38
N GLY A 36 2.84 7.09 7.27
CA GLY A 36 4.19 7.67 7.22
C GLY A 36 4.21 9.16 7.57
N GLU A 37 3.26 9.94 7.06
CA GLU A 37 3.08 11.35 7.44
C GLU A 37 2.75 11.49 8.93
N ALA A 38 1.90 10.62 9.47
CA ALA A 38 1.61 10.59 10.91
C ALA A 38 2.86 10.31 11.76
N LEU A 39 3.81 9.49 11.27
CA LEU A 39 5.10 9.26 11.93
C LEU A 39 6.05 10.45 11.89
N GLN A 40 5.95 11.31 10.88
CA GLN A 40 6.74 12.54 10.83
C GLN A 40 6.28 13.54 11.91
N ILE A 41 4.98 13.51 12.27
CA ILE A 41 4.41 14.33 13.36
C ILE A 41 4.72 13.72 14.72
N ASP A 42 4.48 12.42 14.88
CA ASP A 42 4.68 11.69 16.12
C ASP A 42 5.38 10.36 15.83
N SER A 43 6.71 10.43 15.81
CA SER A 43 7.56 9.26 15.59
C SER A 43 7.42 8.22 16.69
N SER A 44 6.78 8.54 17.82
CA SER A 44 6.51 7.60 18.92
C SER A 44 5.19 6.84 18.75
N SER A 45 4.38 7.17 17.73
CA SER A 45 3.09 6.52 17.47
C SER A 45 3.26 5.04 17.07
N LYS A 46 2.84 4.14 17.96
CA LYS A 46 2.84 2.69 17.71
C LYS A 46 1.86 2.29 16.62
N GLU A 47 0.72 2.97 16.56
CA GLU A 47 -0.30 2.72 15.56
C GLU A 47 0.19 3.09 14.17
N ALA A 48 0.82 4.26 14.02
CA ALA A 48 1.33 4.70 12.72
C ALA A 48 2.39 3.70 12.19
N ARG A 49 3.30 3.24 13.04
CA ARG A 49 4.25 2.16 12.70
C ARG A 49 3.53 0.88 12.25
N ARG A 50 2.53 0.42 13.00
CA ARG A 50 1.76 -0.78 12.67
C ARG A 50 1.11 -0.66 11.29
N LEU A 51 0.49 0.48 11.00
CA LEU A 51 -0.18 0.73 9.72
C LEU A 51 0.80 0.78 8.55
N VAL A 52 1.98 1.40 8.70
CA VAL A 52 3.03 1.37 7.67
C VAL A 52 3.47 -0.07 7.41
N THR A 53 3.80 -0.84 8.47
CA THR A 53 4.24 -2.23 8.31
C THR A 53 3.18 -3.10 7.62
N LEU A 54 1.91 -2.95 8.02
CA LEU A 54 0.80 -3.66 7.39
C LEU A 54 0.67 -3.28 5.92
N ALA A 55 0.64 -1.99 5.62
CA ALA A 55 0.47 -1.52 4.26
C ALA A 55 1.62 -1.93 3.33
N THR A 56 2.88 -1.88 3.81
CA THR A 56 4.03 -2.39 3.05
C THR A 56 3.89 -3.87 2.74
N HIS A 57 3.56 -4.69 3.74
CA HIS A 57 3.36 -6.12 3.56
C HIS A 57 2.25 -6.42 2.55
N GLU A 58 1.12 -5.74 2.64
CA GLU A 58 0.00 -5.92 1.70
C GLU A 58 0.38 -5.49 0.28
N THR A 59 1.06 -4.35 0.12
CA THR A 59 1.57 -3.90 -1.19
C THR A 59 2.54 -4.93 -1.80
N GLU A 60 3.44 -5.50 -1.00
CA GLU A 60 4.36 -6.55 -1.46
C GLU A 60 3.60 -7.80 -1.96
N LEU A 61 2.53 -8.19 -1.27
CA LEU A 61 1.67 -9.31 -1.69
C LEU A 61 0.93 -9.01 -3.01
N GLN A 62 0.54 -7.76 -3.27
CA GLN A 62 -0.08 -7.36 -4.53
C GLN A 62 0.89 -7.35 -5.72
N ILE A 63 2.17 -7.10 -5.46
CA ILE A 63 3.22 -7.09 -6.49
C ILE A 63 3.63 -8.52 -6.86
N ALA A 64 3.49 -9.49 -5.95
CA ALA A 64 3.83 -10.87 -6.23
C ALA A 64 2.97 -11.40 -7.40
N PRO A 65 3.59 -11.92 -8.49
CA PRO A 65 2.84 -12.50 -9.57
C PRO A 65 2.00 -13.67 -9.04
N PRO A 66 0.76 -13.86 -9.52
CA PRO A 66 -0.03 -15.01 -9.14
C PRO A 66 0.75 -16.28 -9.48
N ALA A 67 1.01 -17.11 -8.47
CA ALA A 67 1.85 -18.31 -8.59
C ALA A 67 1.32 -19.35 -9.60
N ASP A 68 0.10 -19.17 -10.10
CA ASP A 68 -0.60 -20.04 -11.05
C ASP A 68 -0.84 -19.39 -12.43
N ALA A 69 -0.10 -18.36 -12.84
CA ALA A 69 -0.15 -17.94 -14.24
C ALA A 69 0.51 -19.02 -15.14
N PRO A 70 -0.25 -19.78 -15.96
CA PRO A 70 0.36 -20.74 -16.86
C PRO A 70 1.31 -20.01 -17.83
N PRO A 71 2.47 -20.61 -18.17
CA PRO A 71 3.36 -20.01 -19.15
C PRO A 71 2.59 -19.82 -20.46
N SER A 72 2.61 -18.59 -21.00
CA SER A 72 2.06 -18.29 -22.32
C SER A 72 2.60 -19.31 -23.32
N PRO A 73 1.76 -20.01 -24.09
CA PRO A 73 2.27 -20.99 -25.05
C PRO A 73 3.17 -20.27 -26.06
N PRO A 74 4.28 -20.89 -26.48
CA PRO A 74 5.09 -20.33 -27.55
C PRO A 74 4.20 -20.21 -28.78
N TYR A 75 4.09 -18.99 -29.33
CA TYR A 75 3.42 -18.76 -30.61
C TYR A 75 4.11 -19.62 -31.68
N ASP A 76 3.47 -20.71 -32.08
CA ASP A 76 3.98 -21.60 -33.13
C ASP A 76 3.73 -20.93 -34.48
N THR A 77 4.77 -20.26 -34.99
CA THR A 77 4.75 -19.58 -36.30
C THR A 77 4.64 -20.53 -37.49
N ARG A 78 4.62 -21.86 -37.25
CA ARG A 78 4.46 -22.89 -38.28
C ARG A 78 3.08 -22.92 -38.95
N ASP A 79 2.03 -22.43 -38.31
CA ASP A 79 0.69 -22.41 -38.90
C ASP A 79 0.55 -21.36 -40.02
N LEU A 80 1.40 -20.32 -40.04
CA LEU A 80 1.36 -19.27 -41.07
C LEU A 80 2.01 -19.67 -42.40
N LEU A 81 2.79 -20.75 -42.44
CA LEU A 81 3.51 -21.18 -43.66
C LEU A 81 2.82 -22.29 -44.46
N SER A 82 1.68 -22.84 -43.99
CA SER A 82 1.02 -23.97 -44.67
C SER A 82 -0.16 -23.59 -45.59
N HIS A 83 -0.42 -22.29 -45.78
CA HIS A 83 -1.37 -21.83 -46.80
C HIS A 83 -0.63 -21.42 -48.08
N HIS A 84 -0.29 -22.41 -48.91
CA HIS A 84 -0.03 -22.13 -50.33
C HIS A 84 -0.45 -23.27 -51.25
#